data_AF-A0A383CPW3-F1
#
_entry.id   AF-A0A383CPW3-F1
#
_cell.length_a   1.000
_cell.length_b   1.000
_cell.length_c   1.000
_cell.angle_alpha   90.00
_cell.angle_beta   90.00
_cell.angle_gamma   90.00
#
_symmetry.space_group_name_H-M   'P 1'
#
loop_
_entity.id
_entity.type
_entity.pdbx_description
1 polymer ?
#
loop_
_entity_poly.entity_id
_entity_poly.type
_entity_poly.pdbx_seq_one_letter_code
_entity_poly.pdbx_strand_id
1 'polypeptide(L)'
;MELILPYLNLAVKSIFIENILLAFFLGMCSFLAVSKNVEASKGIGKAVIFVNGLTVPINWLIKKYILDPGALYQWIPIESLKDVNLSFLS
;
A
#
# COMPACT_ATOMS: atom_id res chain seq x y z
N MET A 1 -30.04 3.78 10.44
CA MET A 1 -28.85 4.38 11.09
C MET A 1 -28.20 3.43 12.11
N GLU A 2 -28.99 2.58 12.79
CA GLU A 2 -28.55 1.58 13.78
C GLU A 2 -27.62 0.46 13.26
N LEU A 3 -27.63 0.16 11.95
CA LEU A 3 -26.87 -0.97 11.38
C LEU A 3 -25.42 -0.61 10.98
N ILE A 4 -25.14 0.66 10.60
CA ILE A 4 -23.82 1.04 10.06
C ILE A 4 -22.75 1.19 11.14
N LEU A 5 -23.14 1.68 12.32
CA LEU A 5 -22.26 1.94 13.46
C LEU A 5 -21.56 0.66 13.99
N PRO A 6 -22.26 -0.48 14.19
CA PRO A 6 -21.59 -1.69 14.64
C PRO A 6 -20.60 -2.24 13.60
N TYR A 7 -20.92 -2.21 12.31
CA TYR A 7 -19.99 -2.64 11.26
C TYR A 7 -18.80 -1.71 11.10
N LEU A 8 -19.00 -0.39 11.21
CA LEU A 8 -17.90 0.59 11.16
C LEU A 8 -16.97 0.43 12.36
N ASN A 9 -17.51 0.25 13.56
CA ASN A 9 -16.73 0.00 14.77
C ASN A 9 -15.93 -1.30 14.67
N LEU A 10 -16.54 -2.37 14.13
CA LEU A 10 -15.86 -3.62 13.86
C LEU A 10 -14.72 -3.45 12.85
N ALA A 11 -14.96 -2.73 11.76
CA ALA A 11 -13.94 -2.48 10.74
C ALA A 11 -12.75 -1.67 11.29
N VAL A 12 -13.00 -0.60 12.06
CA VAL A 12 -11.93 0.21 12.67
C VAL A 12 -11.13 -0.62 13.67
N LYS A 13 -11.81 -1.41 14.51
CA LYS A 13 -11.17 -2.28 15.50
C LYS A 13 -10.30 -3.35 14.82
N SER A 14 -10.83 -4.01 13.79
CA SER A 14 -10.12 -5.09 13.12
C SER A 14 -8.94 -4.59 12.28
N ILE A 15 -9.08 -3.46 11.57
CA ILE A 15 -8.04 -2.94 10.66
C ILE A 15 -6.89 -2.25 11.40
N PHE A 16 -7.18 -1.46 12.45
CA PHE A 16 -6.17 -0.61 13.08
C PHE A 16 -5.74 -1.05 14.48
N ILE A 17 -6.62 -1.71 15.24
CA ILE A 17 -6.36 -2.04 16.65
C ILE A 17 -5.84 -3.47 16.78
N GLU A 18 -6.50 -4.42 16.10
CA GLU A 18 -6.16 -5.84 16.18
C GLU A 18 -5.21 -6.31 15.09
N ASN A 19 -4.92 -5.48 14.09
CA ASN A 19 -4.01 -5.81 13.00
C ASN A 19 -2.55 -5.67 13.44
N ILE A 20 -1.99 -6.77 13.95
CA ILE A 20 -0.60 -6.87 14.40
C ILE A 20 0.40 -6.46 13.30
N LEU A 21 0.11 -6.75 12.02
CA LEU A 21 1.00 -6.38 10.91
C LEU A 21 1.10 -4.86 10.75
N LEU A 22 -0.01 -4.15 10.86
CA LEU A 22 -0.03 -2.70 10.74
C LEU A 22 0.53 -2.01 12.00
N ALA A 23 0.20 -2.52 13.18
CA ALA A 23 0.55 -1.90 14.46
C ALA A 23 2.01 -2.18 14.88
N PHE A 24 2.56 -3.36 14.56
CA PHE A 24 3.89 -3.77 15.00
C PHE A 24 4.92 -3.85 13.89
N PHE A 25 4.56 -4.12 12.63
CA PHE A 25 5.56 -4.34 11.58
C PHE A 25 5.74 -3.13 10.66
N LEU A 26 4.68 -2.36 10.40
CA LEU A 26 4.77 -1.19 9.53
C LEU A 26 5.43 -0.01 10.27
N GLY A 27 6.69 0.29 9.93
CA GLY A 27 7.39 1.47 10.44
C GLY A 27 8.07 1.29 11.80
N MET A 28 8.45 0.06 12.20
CA MET A 28 9.16 -0.21 13.47
C MET A 28 10.36 0.72 13.71
N CYS A 29 11.21 0.92 12.70
CA CYS A 29 12.39 1.77 12.81
C CYS A 29 12.02 3.24 13.08
N SER A 30 11.01 3.74 12.37
CA SER A 30 10.50 5.11 12.53
C SER A 30 9.76 5.30 13.87
N PHE A 31 9.01 4.28 14.29
CA PHE A 31 8.28 4.26 15.55
C PHE A 31 9.23 4.27 16.75
N LEU A 32 10.24 3.41 16.78
CA LEU A 32 11.24 3.36 17.84
C LEU A 32 12.00 4.69 17.98
N ALA A 33 12.33 5.33 16.85
CA ALA A 33 13.07 6.59 16.84
C ALA A 33 12.24 7.79 17.34
N VAL A 34 10.92 7.83 17.09
CA VAL A 34 10.10 9.04 17.27
C VAL A 34 8.97 8.87 18.30
N SER A 35 8.86 7.70 18.93
CA SER A 35 7.86 7.37 19.96
C SER A 35 7.77 8.35 21.14
N LYS A 36 8.86 9.02 21.50
CA LYS A 36 8.92 9.92 22.67
C LYS A 36 8.44 11.35 22.40
N ASN A 37 8.38 11.78 21.13
CA ASN A 37 8.02 13.16 20.78
C ASN A 37 6.78 13.20 19.87
N VAL A 38 5.68 13.70 20.43
CA VAL A 38 4.37 13.78 19.78
C VAL A 38 4.35 14.76 18.60
N GLU A 39 5.16 15.82 18.63
CA GLU A 39 5.22 16.79 17.52
C GLU A 39 5.91 16.18 16.30
N ALA A 40 7.01 15.45 16.53
CA ALA A 40 7.75 14.76 15.48
C ALA A 40 6.96 13.57 14.91
N SER A 41 6.20 12.83 15.73
CA SER A 41 5.41 11.68 15.26
C SER A 41 4.27 12.10 14.32
N LYS A 42 3.66 13.27 14.58
CA LYS A 42 2.66 13.89 13.67
C LYS A 42 3.27 14.24 12.30
N GLY A 43 4.51 14.69 12.28
CA GLY A 43 5.24 15.00 11.04
C GLY A 43 5.51 13.76 10.20
N ILE A 44 6.05 12.70 10.82
CA ILE A 44 6.33 11.43 10.14
C ILE A 44 5.04 10.77 9.63
N GLY A 45 3.98 10.77 10.43
CA GLY A 45 2.69 10.21 10.03
C GLY A 45 2.13 10.87 8.77
N LYS A 46 2.17 12.21 8.68
CA LYS A 46 1.73 12.94 7.48
C LYS A 46 2.57 12.61 6.26
N ALA A 47 3.89 12.53 6.41
CA ALA A 47 4.80 12.20 5.32
C ALA A 47 4.51 10.80 4.76
N VAL A 48 4.33 9.80 5.63
CA VAL A 48 4.05 8.42 5.22
C VAL A 48 2.70 8.30 4.51
N ILE A 49 1.64 8.94 5.02
CA ILE A 49 0.32 8.94 4.37
C ILE A 49 0.42 9.54 2.96
N PHE A 50 1.16 10.65 2.80
CA PHE A 50 1.35 11.30 1.50
C PHE A 50 2.11 10.40 0.51
N VAL A 51 3.25 9.85 0.93
CA VAL A 51 4.06 8.98 0.08
C VAL A 51 3.26 7.72 -0.31
N ASN A 52 2.65 7.04 0.66
CA ASN A 52 1.88 5.82 0.39
C ASN A 52 0.64 6.08 -0.48
N GLY A 53 0.01 7.26 -0.32
CA GLY A 53 -1.11 7.68 -1.16
C GLY A 53 -0.73 7.84 -2.64
N LEU A 54 0.54 8.19 -2.94
CA LEU A 54 1.03 8.29 -4.31
C LEU A 54 1.64 6.97 -4.82
N THR A 55 2.42 6.27 -4.01
CA THR A 55 3.16 5.08 -4.45
C THR A 55 2.24 3.89 -4.73
N VAL A 56 1.16 3.71 -3.96
CA VAL A 56 0.20 2.60 -4.15
C VAL A 56 -0.48 2.65 -5.54
N PRO A 57 -1.11 3.76 -5.96
CA PRO A 57 -1.73 3.81 -7.29
C PRO A 57 -0.69 3.74 -8.42
N ILE A 58 0.49 4.34 -8.24
CA ILE A 58 1.58 4.26 -9.23
C ILE A 58 2.04 2.81 -9.39
N ASN A 59 2.24 2.08 -8.29
CA ASN A 59 2.66 0.68 -8.33
C ASN A 59 1.58 -0.23 -8.96
N TRP A 60 0.31 0.09 -8.72
CA TRP A 60 -0.80 -0.62 -9.39
C TRP A 60 -0.78 -0.41 -10.90
N LEU A 61 -0.53 0.83 -11.36
CA LEU A 61 -0.38 1.13 -12.79
C LEU A 61 0.80 0.33 -13.38
N ILE A 62 1.96 0.36 -12.73
CA ILE A 62 3.15 -0.37 -13.19
C ILE A 62 2.87 -1.88 -13.28
N LYS A 63 2.25 -2.46 -12.26
CA LYS A 63 1.93 -3.88 -12.24
C LYS A 63 1.02 -4.28 -13.41
N LYS A 64 -0.08 -3.53 -13.59
CA LYS A 64 -1.11 -3.86 -14.58
C LYS A 64 -0.65 -3.66 -16.02
N TYR A 65 0.31 -2.77 -16.22
CA TYR A 65 0.68 -2.31 -17.55
C TYR A 65 2.07 -2.70 -18.00
N ILE A 66 2.94 -3.08 -17.06
CA ILE A 66 4.33 -3.43 -17.35
C ILE A 66 4.65 -4.87 -16.91
N LEU A 67 4.19 -5.32 -15.75
CA LEU A 67 4.65 -6.61 -15.17
C LEU A 67 3.74 -7.80 -15.42
N ASP A 68 2.42 -7.60 -15.49
CA ASP A 68 1.45 -8.68 -15.71
C ASP A 68 1.71 -9.40 -17.07
N PRO A 69 1.35 -10.69 -17.19
CA PRO A 69 1.59 -11.47 -18.40
C PRO A 69 0.93 -10.81 -19.62
N GLY A 70 1.74 -10.50 -20.65
CA GLY A 70 1.25 -9.84 -21.86
C GLY A 70 0.91 -8.35 -21.67
N ALA A 71 1.25 -7.74 -20.53
CA ALA A 71 0.99 -6.33 -20.28
C ALA A 71 1.75 -5.43 -21.27
N LEU A 72 3.02 -5.71 -21.57
CA LEU A 72 3.80 -4.97 -22.59
C LEU A 72 3.20 -5.03 -24.00
N TYR A 73 2.52 -6.12 -24.34
CA TYR A 73 1.90 -6.28 -25.66
C TYR A 73 0.73 -5.30 -25.89
N GLN A 74 0.06 -4.83 -24.83
CA GLN A 74 -1.03 -3.84 -24.97
C GLN A 74 -0.53 -2.45 -25.43
N TRP A 75 0.79 -2.20 -25.35
CA TRP A 75 1.43 -0.88 -25.48
C TRP A 75 2.39 -0.88 -26.68
N ILE A 76 3.02 -2.03 -26.91
CA ILE A 76 4.02 -2.26 -27.94
C ILE A 76 3.59 -3.52 -28.70
N PRO A 77 3.01 -3.39 -29.91
CA PRO A 77 2.50 -4.51 -30.69
C PRO A 77 3.64 -5.27 -31.38
N ILE A 78 4.49 -5.93 -30.58
CA ILE A 78 5.53 -6.84 -31.02
C ILE A 78 5.10 -8.25 -30.61
N GLU A 79 4.91 -9.13 -31.59
CA GLU A 79 4.36 -10.49 -31.41
C GLU A 79 5.21 -11.37 -30.46
N SER A 80 6.51 -11.06 -30.33
CA SER A 80 7.46 -11.73 -29.43
C SER A 80 7.25 -11.43 -27.93
N LEU A 81 6.42 -10.43 -27.57
CA LEU A 81 6.19 -10.01 -26.18
C LEU A 81 4.87 -10.52 -25.60
N LYS A 82 4.12 -11.33 -26.36
CA LYS A 82 2.75 -11.77 -26.03
C LYS A 82 2.67 -12.63 -24.76
N ASP A 83 3.70 -13.43 -24.51
CA ASP A 83 3.78 -14.35 -23.37
C ASP A 83 4.89 -13.97 -22.37
N VAL A 84 5.49 -12.79 -22.52
CA VAL A 84 6.54 -12.34 -21.60
C VAL A 84 5.90 -11.95 -20.27
N ASN A 85 6.22 -12.73 -19.25
CA ASN A 85 5.80 -12.50 -17.87
C ASN A 85 6.96 -11.84 -17.12
N LEU A 86 6.88 -10.53 -16.83
CA LEU A 86 7.89 -9.83 -16.03
C LEU A 86 7.54 -9.77 -14.53
N SER A 87 6.55 -10.56 -14.10
CA SER A 87 6.11 -10.57 -12.70
C SER A 87 7.20 -11.02 -11.73
N PHE A 88 8.31 -11.59 -12.21
CA PHE A 88 9.49 -11.91 -11.42
C PHE A 88 10.26 -10.67 -10.90
N LEU A 89 9.94 -9.46 -11.37
CA LEU A 89 10.57 -8.20 -10.94
C LEU A 89 9.78 -7.46 -9.83
N SER A 90 8.60 -7.95 -9.45
CA SER A 90 7.78 -7.43 -8.33
C SER A 90 7.85 -8.34 -7.12
#